data_AF-X1IV94-F1
#
_entry.id   AF-X1IV94-F1
#
_cell.length_a   1.000
_cell.length_b   1.000
_cell.length_c   1.000
_cell.angle_alpha   90.00
_cell.angle_beta   90.00
_cell.angle_gamma   90.00
#
_symmetry.space_group_name_H-M   'P 1'
#
loop_
_entity.id
_entity.type
_entity.pdbx_description
1 polymer ?
#
loop_
_entity_poly.entity_id
_entity_poly.type
_entity_poly.pdbx_seq_one_letter_code
_entity_poly.pdbx_strand_id
1 'polypeptide(L)'
;RILDQTRLPQEEVYLELGNYQDIASAIAELKIRGAPAIGVAGAYAVALGALKIESKSRAEFMERLRDISQTLAATRPTAKNLFLAIERMEQVAAAGEDVEPIKKALVDEAVKIHAEEVEATRKLSQLGAGLIEDGFTILTHCNTGALATAGYGTALGVIKQAKEQGKKIKVLATETRPLLQGARLTTWELKKTGIPFTLITDSMAARVWLMSLSLSMNSALDLDS
;
A
#
# COMPACT_ATOMS: atom_id res chain seq x y z
N ARG A 1 5.78 -13.04 7.27
CA ARG A 1 4.77 -12.37 8.12
C ARG A 1 4.05 -11.22 7.41
N ILE A 2 2.72 -11.15 7.51
CA ILE A 2 1.88 -10.00 7.11
C ILE A 2 0.86 -9.68 8.21
N LEU A 3 0.25 -8.48 8.19
CA LEU A 3 -0.97 -8.17 8.96
C LEU A 3 -2.19 -8.53 8.12
N ASP A 4 -3.15 -9.27 8.68
CA ASP A 4 -4.41 -9.58 8.03
C ASP A 4 -5.34 -8.34 8.05
N GLN A 5 -5.35 -7.60 6.95
CA GLN A 5 -6.17 -6.40 6.83
C GLN A 5 -7.67 -6.68 6.85
N THR A 6 -8.11 -7.93 6.66
CA THR A 6 -9.53 -8.29 6.74
C THR A 6 -10.06 -8.29 8.16
N ARG A 7 -9.19 -8.36 9.18
CA ARG A 7 -9.55 -8.39 10.60
C ARG A 7 -9.59 -7.00 11.25
N LEU A 8 -9.04 -6.00 10.56
CA LEU A 8 -9.10 -4.60 11.00
C LEU A 8 -10.49 -3.99 10.79
N PRO A 9 -10.94 -3.07 11.68
CA PRO A 9 -10.22 -2.51 12.82
C PRO A 9 -10.39 -3.29 14.14
N GLN A 10 -11.13 -4.40 14.15
CA GLN A 10 -11.50 -5.12 15.37
C GLN A 10 -10.29 -5.74 16.07
N GLU A 11 -9.35 -6.31 15.32
CA GLU A 11 -8.19 -6.98 15.88
C GLU A 11 -6.97 -6.95 14.93
N GLU A 12 -5.77 -6.99 15.52
CA GLU A 12 -4.50 -7.08 14.82
C GLU A 12 -4.01 -8.53 14.78
N VAL A 13 -4.28 -9.23 13.68
CA VAL A 13 -3.83 -10.61 13.46
C VAL A 13 -2.70 -10.64 12.45
N TYR A 14 -1.60 -11.30 12.81
CA TYR A 14 -0.47 -11.50 11.91
C TYR A 14 -0.44 -12.93 11.39
N LEU A 15 -0.20 -13.09 10.09
CA LEU A 15 -0.12 -14.37 9.41
C LEU A 15 1.32 -14.65 8.98
N GLU A 16 1.79 -15.87 9.20
CA GLU A 16 3.01 -16.38 8.58
C GLU A 16 2.66 -17.12 7.29
N LEU A 17 3.27 -16.71 6.19
CA LEU A 17 3.03 -17.26 4.86
C LEU A 17 4.30 -18.00 4.45
N GLY A 18 4.19 -19.30 4.21
CA GLY A 18 5.32 -20.20 4.03
C GLY A 18 5.59 -20.55 2.58
N ASN A 19 4.68 -20.28 1.66
CA ASN A 19 4.84 -20.55 0.23
C ASN A 19 4.18 -19.44 -0.64
N TYR A 20 4.40 -19.50 -1.96
CA TYR A 20 3.85 -18.48 -2.88
C TYR A 20 2.33 -18.57 -3.02
N GLN A 21 1.73 -19.75 -2.84
CA GLN A 21 0.28 -19.96 -2.87
C GLN A 21 -0.43 -19.29 -1.68
N ASP A 22 0.19 -19.32 -0.49
CA ASP A 22 -0.31 -18.63 0.70
C ASP A 22 -0.37 -17.12 0.45
N ILE A 23 0.66 -16.55 -0.21
CA ILE A 23 0.70 -15.14 -0.59
C ILE A 23 -0.33 -14.84 -1.69
N ALA A 24 -0.47 -15.72 -2.69
CA ALA A 24 -1.46 -15.59 -3.75
C ALA A 24 -2.90 -15.56 -3.19
N SER A 25 -3.22 -16.48 -2.27
CA SER A 25 -4.49 -16.49 -1.52
C SER A 25 -4.65 -15.21 -0.70
N ALA A 26 -3.62 -14.76 0.02
CA ALA A 26 -3.69 -13.54 0.81
C ALA A 26 -3.95 -12.28 -0.05
N ILE A 27 -3.44 -12.22 -1.28
CA ILE A 27 -3.72 -11.14 -2.24
C ILE A 27 -5.17 -11.24 -2.76
N ALA A 28 -5.61 -12.43 -3.15
CA ALA A 28 -6.94 -12.68 -3.70
C ALA A 28 -8.05 -12.42 -2.66
N GLU A 29 -7.83 -12.84 -1.41
CA GLU A 29 -8.75 -12.68 -0.27
C GLU A 29 -8.68 -11.30 0.39
N LEU A 30 -7.89 -10.38 -0.17
CA LEU A 30 -7.72 -9.00 0.31
C LEU A 30 -7.12 -8.87 1.72
N LYS A 31 -6.43 -9.92 2.20
CA LYS A 31 -5.58 -9.88 3.40
C LYS A 31 -4.37 -8.97 3.18
N ILE A 32 -3.83 -8.97 1.95
CA ILE A 32 -2.87 -7.99 1.44
C ILE A 32 -3.56 -7.13 0.39
N ARG A 33 -3.44 -5.81 0.51
CA ARG A 33 -4.12 -4.87 -0.37
C ARG A 33 -3.40 -3.53 -0.40
N GLY A 34 -3.72 -2.74 -1.43
CA GLY A 34 -2.96 -1.54 -1.78
C GLY A 34 -1.95 -1.88 -2.87
N ALA A 35 -1.94 -1.09 -3.96
CA ALA A 35 -1.19 -1.46 -5.15
C ALA A 35 0.31 -1.67 -4.85
N PRO A 36 0.99 -0.80 -4.09
CA PRO A 36 2.40 -1.04 -3.78
C PRO A 36 2.65 -2.23 -2.86
N ALA A 37 1.82 -2.43 -1.82
CA ALA A 37 1.94 -3.61 -0.96
C ALA A 37 1.77 -4.93 -1.73
N ILE A 38 0.83 -4.98 -2.69
CA ILE A 38 0.64 -6.14 -3.56
C ILE A 38 1.86 -6.38 -4.45
N GLY A 39 2.48 -5.32 -4.99
CA GLY A 39 3.71 -5.44 -5.78
C GLY A 39 4.85 -6.05 -4.97
N VAL A 40 5.10 -5.53 -3.77
CA VAL A 40 6.12 -6.05 -2.85
C VAL A 40 5.82 -7.51 -2.45
N ALA A 41 4.58 -7.82 -2.12
CA ALA A 41 4.17 -9.19 -1.81
C ALA A 41 4.36 -10.14 -3.01
N GLY A 42 4.08 -9.69 -4.23
CA GLY A 42 4.32 -10.43 -5.46
C GLY A 42 5.80 -10.77 -5.66
N ALA A 43 6.69 -9.80 -5.45
CA ALA A 43 8.13 -10.04 -5.54
C ALA A 43 8.62 -11.09 -4.53
N TYR A 44 8.18 -10.97 -3.27
CA TYR A 44 8.48 -11.98 -2.25
C TYR A 44 7.88 -13.35 -2.57
N ALA A 45 6.70 -13.41 -3.18
CA ALA A 45 6.08 -14.66 -3.58
C ALA A 45 6.87 -15.35 -4.71
N VAL A 46 7.35 -14.61 -5.71
CA VAL A 46 8.24 -15.15 -6.75
C VAL A 46 9.52 -15.70 -6.12
N ALA A 47 10.19 -14.93 -5.25
CA ALA A 47 11.41 -15.37 -4.57
C ALA A 47 11.18 -16.63 -3.72
N LEU A 48 10.11 -16.66 -2.91
CA LEU A 48 9.77 -17.79 -2.05
C LEU A 48 9.39 -19.03 -2.86
N GLY A 49 8.68 -18.85 -3.97
CA GLY A 49 8.40 -19.91 -4.93
C GLY A 49 9.67 -20.47 -5.55
N ALA A 50 10.56 -19.59 -6.04
CA ALA A 50 11.84 -19.96 -6.63
C ALA A 50 12.72 -20.79 -5.68
N LEU A 51 12.81 -20.41 -4.40
CA LEU A 51 13.56 -21.16 -3.40
C LEU A 51 13.07 -22.61 -3.22
N LYS A 52 11.77 -22.85 -3.46
CA LYS A 52 11.13 -24.17 -3.33
C LYS A 52 11.15 -24.98 -4.62
N ILE A 53 11.69 -24.44 -5.72
CA ILE A 53 11.85 -25.19 -6.96
C ILE A 53 13.01 -26.16 -6.81
N GLU A 54 12.68 -27.44 -6.91
CA GLU A 54 13.63 -28.52 -7.21
C GLU A 54 13.63 -28.78 -8.71
N SER A 55 14.80 -28.69 -9.35
CA SER A 55 14.95 -28.83 -10.80
C SER A 55 16.30 -29.46 -11.14
N LYS A 56 16.34 -30.26 -12.21
CA LYS A 56 17.57 -30.88 -12.71
C LYS A 56 18.30 -30.03 -13.74
N SER A 57 17.65 -28.98 -14.24
CA SER A 57 18.21 -28.06 -15.24
C SER A 57 17.66 -26.65 -15.06
N ARG A 58 18.39 -25.67 -15.60
CA ARG A 58 17.94 -24.27 -15.68
C ARG A 58 16.62 -24.15 -16.47
N ALA A 59 16.46 -24.92 -17.54
CA ALA A 59 15.25 -24.88 -18.35
C ALA A 59 14.00 -25.27 -17.54
N GLU A 60 14.09 -26.38 -16.80
CA GLU A 60 13.02 -26.83 -15.89
C GLU A 60 12.74 -25.81 -14.77
N PHE A 61 13.79 -25.20 -14.22
CA PHE A 61 13.64 -24.14 -13.22
C PHE A 61 12.86 -22.94 -13.78
N MET A 62 13.22 -22.46 -14.97
CA MET A 62 12.59 -21.29 -15.60
C MET A 62 11.14 -21.57 -16.00
N GLU A 63 10.81 -22.79 -16.41
CA GLU A 63 9.43 -23.21 -16.69
C GLU A 63 8.57 -23.15 -15.42
N ARG A 64 9.02 -23.78 -14.33
CA ARG A 64 8.31 -23.75 -13.04
C ARG A 64 8.20 -22.33 -12.45
N LEU A 65 9.23 -21.51 -12.63
CA LEU A 65 9.19 -20.11 -12.21
C LEU A 65 8.12 -19.32 -12.97
N ARG A 66 7.97 -19.58 -14.28
CA ARG A 66 6.93 -18.98 -15.11
C ARG A 66 5.53 -19.37 -14.63
N ASP A 67 5.31 -20.63 -14.25
CA ASP A 67 4.02 -21.08 -13.70
C ASP A 67 3.67 -20.35 -12.39
N ILE A 68 4.67 -20.10 -11.54
CA ILE A 68 4.53 -19.30 -10.33
C ILE A 68 4.13 -17.86 -10.67
N SER A 69 4.86 -17.21 -11.59
CA SER A 69 4.53 -15.86 -12.07
C SER A 69 3.09 -15.76 -12.60
N GLN A 70 2.66 -16.72 -13.41
CA GLN A 70 1.31 -16.78 -13.96
C GLN A 70 0.25 -16.95 -12.87
N THR A 71 0.50 -17.83 -11.90
CA THR A 71 -0.38 -18.03 -10.74
C THR A 71 -0.57 -16.72 -9.97
N LEU A 72 0.53 -15.99 -9.73
CA LEU A 72 0.49 -14.71 -9.01
C LEU A 72 -0.25 -13.65 -9.82
N ALA A 73 0.07 -13.50 -11.11
CA ALA A 73 -0.59 -12.56 -12.02
C ALA A 73 -2.12 -12.76 -12.09
N ALA A 74 -2.58 -14.01 -12.02
CA ALA A 74 -4.01 -14.35 -12.06
C ALA A 74 -4.78 -13.95 -10.80
N THR A 75 -4.10 -13.69 -9.66
CA THR A 75 -4.78 -13.33 -8.41
C THR A 75 -5.60 -12.04 -8.54
N ARG A 76 -5.06 -11.03 -9.27
CA ARG A 76 -5.69 -9.72 -9.48
C ARG A 76 -5.26 -9.15 -10.85
N PRO A 77 -5.96 -9.47 -11.95
CA PRO A 77 -5.56 -9.11 -13.32
C PRO A 77 -5.41 -7.61 -13.62
N THR A 78 -5.90 -6.74 -12.74
CA THR A 78 -5.80 -5.27 -12.87
C THR A 78 -4.71 -4.65 -11.99
N ALA A 79 -4.01 -5.45 -11.17
CA ALA A 79 -3.01 -4.95 -10.24
C ALA A 79 -1.68 -4.64 -10.94
N LYS A 80 -1.57 -3.49 -11.60
CA LYS A 80 -0.36 -3.09 -12.36
C LYS A 80 0.94 -3.24 -11.59
N ASN A 81 0.98 -2.86 -10.31
CA ASN A 81 2.17 -2.99 -9.46
C ASN A 81 2.59 -4.46 -9.25
N LEU A 82 1.64 -5.41 -9.26
CA LEU A 82 1.94 -6.83 -9.22
C LEU A 82 2.68 -7.26 -10.48
N PHE A 83 2.14 -6.89 -11.65
CA PHE A 83 2.76 -7.20 -12.94
C PHE A 83 4.17 -6.60 -13.07
N LEU A 84 4.34 -5.32 -12.70
CA LEU A 84 5.64 -4.66 -12.73
C LEU A 84 6.66 -5.36 -11.82
N ALA A 85 6.24 -5.80 -10.63
CA ALA A 85 7.11 -6.55 -9.73
C ALA A 85 7.47 -7.92 -10.32
N ILE A 86 6.49 -8.67 -10.82
CA ILE A 86 6.73 -9.98 -11.46
C ILE A 86 7.67 -9.85 -12.66
N GLU A 87 7.42 -8.90 -13.56
CA GLU A 87 8.28 -8.65 -14.73
C GLU A 87 9.72 -8.36 -14.33
N ARG A 88 9.92 -7.53 -13.31
CA ARG A 88 11.25 -7.23 -12.77
C ARG A 88 11.94 -8.47 -12.21
N MET A 89 11.22 -9.35 -11.52
CA MET A 89 11.75 -10.61 -11.02
C MET A 89 12.11 -11.57 -12.17
N GLU A 90 11.27 -11.63 -13.22
CA GLU A 90 11.55 -12.44 -14.41
C GLU A 90 12.80 -11.98 -15.15
N GLN A 91 13.03 -10.67 -15.25
CA GLN A 91 14.26 -10.11 -15.82
C GLN A 91 15.50 -10.53 -15.03
N VAL A 92 15.43 -10.52 -13.69
CA VAL A 92 16.52 -11.00 -12.83
C VAL A 92 16.79 -12.48 -13.05
N ALA A 93 15.74 -13.31 -13.14
CA ALA A 93 15.92 -14.74 -13.42
C ALA A 93 16.50 -15.00 -14.80
N ALA A 94 16.07 -14.25 -15.82
CA ALA A 94 16.54 -14.40 -17.19
C ALA A 94 18.03 -14.08 -17.35
N ALA A 95 18.56 -13.14 -16.55
CA ALA A 95 19.95 -12.72 -16.58
C ALA A 95 20.93 -13.72 -15.93
N GLY A 96 20.45 -14.65 -15.10
CA GLY A 96 21.29 -15.64 -14.43
C GLY A 96 21.49 -16.92 -15.26
N GLU A 97 22.66 -17.54 -15.13
CA GLU A 97 23.00 -18.79 -15.80
C GLU A 97 22.69 -20.01 -14.92
N ASP A 98 23.11 -19.98 -13.66
CA ASP A 98 22.94 -21.09 -12.72
C ASP A 98 21.75 -20.89 -11.78
N VAL A 99 21.05 -21.98 -11.45
CA VAL A 99 19.82 -21.96 -10.63
C VAL A 99 20.03 -21.38 -9.23
N GLU A 100 21.09 -21.77 -8.53
CA GLU A 100 21.32 -21.30 -7.15
C GLU A 100 21.66 -19.80 -7.09
N PRO A 101 22.54 -19.27 -7.95
CA PRO A 101 22.70 -17.82 -8.12
C PRO A 101 21.41 -17.09 -8.49
N ILE A 102 20.57 -17.65 -9.38
CA ILE A 102 19.27 -17.04 -9.72
C ILE A 102 18.37 -16.95 -8.48
N LYS A 103 18.23 -18.03 -7.71
CA LYS A 103 17.43 -18.04 -6.47
C LYS A 103 17.89 -16.96 -5.50
N LYS A 104 19.19 -16.81 -5.30
CA LYS A 104 19.76 -15.76 -4.46
C LYS A 104 19.44 -14.37 -4.99
N ALA A 105 19.65 -14.14 -6.29
CA ALA A 105 19.38 -12.86 -6.94
C ALA A 105 17.89 -12.46 -6.83
N LEU A 106 16.97 -13.41 -6.94
CA LEU A 106 15.54 -13.18 -6.76
C LEU A 106 15.19 -12.74 -5.33
N VAL A 107 15.82 -13.36 -4.32
CA VAL A 107 15.64 -12.93 -2.91
C VAL A 107 16.16 -11.51 -2.71
N ASP A 108 17.38 -11.24 -3.19
CA ASP A 108 18.01 -9.92 -3.10
C ASP A 108 17.15 -8.85 -3.80
N GLU A 109 16.59 -9.17 -4.97
CA GLU A 109 15.73 -8.26 -5.71
C GLU A 109 14.38 -8.00 -5.02
N ALA A 110 13.74 -9.01 -4.43
CA ALA A 110 12.52 -8.82 -3.66
C ALA A 110 12.75 -7.89 -2.46
N VAL A 111 13.87 -8.06 -1.75
CA VAL A 111 14.29 -7.16 -0.66
C VAL A 111 14.54 -5.75 -1.17
N LYS A 112 15.19 -5.62 -2.33
CA LYS A 112 15.45 -4.33 -2.97
C LYS A 112 14.16 -3.60 -3.37
N ILE A 113 13.20 -4.29 -4.01
CA ILE A 113 11.89 -3.73 -4.37
C ILE A 113 11.17 -3.20 -3.11
N HIS A 114 11.21 -3.94 -2.01
CA HIS A 114 10.65 -3.51 -0.74
C HIS A 114 11.36 -2.25 -0.21
N ALA A 115 12.70 -2.25 -0.16
CA ALA A 115 13.47 -1.11 0.32
C ALA A 115 13.23 0.16 -0.52
N GLU A 116 13.13 0.01 -1.85
CA GLU A 116 12.80 1.10 -2.77
C GLU A 116 11.40 1.65 -2.50
N GLU A 117 10.40 0.81 -2.24
CA GLU A 117 9.04 1.24 -1.89
C GLU A 117 9.01 2.02 -0.56
N VAL A 118 9.73 1.55 0.46
CA VAL A 118 9.88 2.25 1.75
C VAL A 118 10.46 3.64 1.54
N GLU A 119 11.51 3.74 0.74
CA GLU A 119 12.20 5.00 0.50
C GLU A 119 11.38 5.95 -0.39
N ALA A 120 10.73 5.43 -1.42
CA ALA A 120 9.87 6.20 -2.31
C ALA A 120 8.68 6.80 -1.54
N THR A 121 8.00 6.01 -0.71
CA THR A 121 6.86 6.48 0.10
C THR A 121 7.29 7.49 1.16
N ARG A 122 8.46 7.33 1.77
CA ARG A 122 9.04 8.32 2.70
C ARG A 122 9.30 9.66 1.99
N LYS A 123 10.02 9.64 0.86
CA LYS A 123 10.32 10.85 0.08
C LYS A 123 9.05 11.55 -0.41
N LEU A 124 8.10 10.79 -0.96
CA LEU A 124 6.81 11.31 -1.39
C LEU A 124 6.06 11.97 -0.23
N SER A 125 6.08 11.35 0.95
CA SER A 125 5.43 11.90 2.15
C SER A 125 6.09 13.20 2.62
N GLN A 126 7.43 13.27 2.61
CA GLN A 126 8.19 14.48 2.95
C GLN A 126 7.92 15.64 2.01
N LEU A 127 7.98 15.39 0.70
CA LEU A 127 7.73 16.40 -0.32
C LEU A 127 6.27 16.87 -0.28
N GLY A 128 5.32 15.93 -0.24
CA GLY A 128 3.89 16.26 -0.21
C GLY A 128 3.47 16.99 1.07
N ALA A 129 4.11 16.73 2.21
CA ALA A 129 3.83 17.46 3.45
C ALA A 129 4.17 18.95 3.34
N GLY A 130 5.07 19.34 2.42
CA GLY A 130 5.35 20.74 2.10
C GLY A 130 4.16 21.49 1.51
N LEU A 131 3.18 20.78 0.93
CA LEU A 131 1.96 21.35 0.34
C LEU A 131 0.81 21.51 1.34
N ILE A 132 0.96 20.98 2.56
CA ILE A 132 -0.05 21.10 3.62
C ILE A 132 0.35 22.25 4.54
N GLU A 133 -0.53 23.21 4.77
CA GLU A 133 -0.29 24.28 5.73
C GLU A 133 -0.88 23.95 7.11
N ASP A 134 -0.47 24.71 8.13
CA ASP A 134 -1.06 24.60 9.47
C ASP A 134 -2.56 24.95 9.42
N GLY A 135 -3.38 24.23 10.18
CA GLY A 135 -4.83 24.45 10.23
C GLY A 135 -5.64 23.77 9.12
N PHE A 136 -4.99 23.14 8.12
CA PHE A 136 -5.70 22.49 7.02
C PHE A 136 -6.65 21.37 7.49
N THR A 137 -7.81 21.32 6.83
CA THR A 137 -8.72 20.17 6.87
C THR A 137 -8.61 19.41 5.55
N ILE A 138 -8.20 18.15 5.61
CA ILE A 138 -7.82 17.35 4.45
C ILE A 138 -8.85 16.26 4.23
N LEU A 139 -9.47 16.22 3.05
CA LEU A 139 -10.33 15.12 2.62
C LEU A 139 -9.46 14.01 2.00
N THR A 140 -9.69 12.76 2.41
CA THR A 140 -9.03 11.58 1.82
C THR A 140 -10.04 10.47 1.53
N HIS A 141 -9.72 9.67 0.52
CA HIS A 141 -10.56 8.59 0.01
C HIS A 141 -9.78 7.27 -0.04
N CYS A 142 -10.45 6.15 0.22
CA CYS A 142 -9.86 4.83 0.34
C CYS A 142 -8.82 4.74 1.47
N ASN A 143 -7.84 3.86 1.31
CA ASN A 143 -6.71 3.67 2.22
C ASN A 143 -5.40 3.70 1.45
N THR A 144 -4.53 4.63 1.84
CA THR A 144 -3.26 4.95 1.18
C THR A 144 -2.14 5.12 2.20
N GLY A 145 -2.29 4.51 3.38
CA GLY A 145 -1.32 4.54 4.47
C GLY A 145 -0.24 3.49 4.35
N ALA A 146 0.41 3.24 5.49
CA ALA A 146 1.40 2.18 5.63
C ALA A 146 0.79 0.81 5.32
N LEU A 147 -0.49 0.58 5.63
CA LEU A 147 -1.19 -0.67 5.29
C LEU A 147 -1.30 -0.92 3.79
N ALA A 148 -1.48 0.13 2.99
CA ALA A 148 -1.64 0.01 1.53
C ALA A 148 -0.29 -0.03 0.78
N THR A 149 0.80 0.18 1.51
CA THR A 149 2.16 0.21 0.96
C THR A 149 3.02 -0.79 1.72
N ALA A 150 4.30 -0.87 1.40
CA ALA A 150 5.27 -1.57 2.24
C ALA A 150 6.11 -0.58 3.07
N GLY A 151 5.62 0.65 3.23
CA GLY A 151 6.40 1.76 3.77
C GLY A 151 5.54 2.77 4.51
N TYR A 152 5.79 4.05 4.26
CA TYR A 152 5.21 5.14 5.03
C TYR A 152 3.78 5.51 4.59
N GLY A 153 3.33 5.03 3.43
CA GLY A 153 2.09 5.42 2.77
C GLY A 153 2.29 6.50 1.70
N THR A 154 1.25 6.75 0.92
CA THR A 154 1.23 7.81 -0.10
C THR A 154 0.47 9.03 0.41
N ALA A 155 -0.82 9.19 0.06
CA ALA A 155 -1.58 10.36 0.51
C ALA A 155 -1.75 10.40 2.04
N LEU A 156 -2.03 9.26 2.68
CA LEU A 156 -2.08 9.21 4.14
C LEU A 156 -0.68 9.33 4.78
N GLY A 157 0.37 8.91 4.06
CA GLY A 157 1.76 9.16 4.45
C GLY A 157 2.09 10.65 4.48
N VAL A 158 1.68 11.42 3.46
CA VAL A 158 1.80 12.89 3.41
C VAL A 158 1.11 13.55 4.60
N ILE A 159 -0.13 13.13 4.92
CA ILE A 159 -0.90 13.62 6.07
C ILE A 159 -0.15 13.32 7.38
N LYS A 160 0.35 12.09 7.54
CA LYS A 160 1.12 11.67 8.71
C LYS A 160 2.40 12.49 8.87
N GLN A 161 3.13 12.71 7.79
CA GLN A 161 4.36 13.50 7.79
C GLN A 161 4.11 14.97 8.13
N ALA A 162 3.01 15.56 7.67
CA ALA A 162 2.61 16.92 8.05
C ALA A 162 2.31 17.02 9.56
N LYS A 163 1.66 16.01 10.14
CA LYS A 163 1.44 15.93 11.60
C LYS A 163 2.77 15.83 12.36
N GLU A 164 3.71 15.00 11.90
CA GLU A 164 5.04 14.85 12.51
C GLU A 164 5.87 16.15 12.43
N GLN A 165 5.64 16.98 11.41
CA GLN A 165 6.21 18.34 11.31
C GLN A 165 5.54 19.36 12.26
N GLY A 166 4.60 18.93 13.11
CA GLY A 166 3.94 19.78 14.10
C GLY A 166 2.68 20.50 13.61
N LYS A 167 2.26 20.29 12.34
CA LYS A 167 1.08 20.96 11.79
C LYS A 167 -0.21 20.44 12.45
N LYS A 168 -1.08 21.37 12.81
CA LYS A 168 -2.42 21.14 13.36
C LYS A 168 -3.40 20.91 12.23
N ILE A 169 -3.50 19.66 11.79
CA ILE A 169 -4.39 19.24 10.72
C ILE A 169 -5.58 18.43 11.24
N LYS A 170 -6.66 18.42 10.46
CA LYS A 170 -7.81 17.52 10.63
C LYS A 170 -8.05 16.73 9.35
N VAL A 171 -8.54 15.50 9.47
CA VAL A 171 -8.81 14.64 8.31
C VAL A 171 -10.29 14.31 8.20
N LEU A 172 -10.84 14.43 7.01
CA LEU A 172 -12.14 13.88 6.63
C LEU A 172 -11.87 12.61 5.84
N ALA A 173 -12.15 11.45 6.44
CA ALA A 173 -12.01 10.16 5.76
C ALA A 173 -13.37 9.73 5.24
N THR A 174 -13.51 9.48 3.94
CA THR A 174 -14.75 8.87 3.44
C THR A 174 -14.76 7.36 3.72
N GLU A 175 -15.94 6.77 3.90
CA GLU A 175 -16.05 5.35 4.26
C GLU A 175 -15.48 4.40 3.18
N THR A 176 -15.57 4.78 1.90
CA THR A 176 -15.09 4.03 0.73
C THR A 176 -15.81 2.69 0.53
N ARG A 177 -17.08 2.76 0.12
CA ARG A 177 -17.90 1.61 -0.27
C ARG A 177 -17.31 0.88 -1.51
N PRO A 178 -17.58 -0.43 -1.67
CA PRO A 178 -18.34 -1.29 -0.75
C PRO A 178 -17.49 -1.91 0.38
N LEU A 179 -16.15 -1.85 0.28
CA LEU A 179 -15.24 -2.57 1.17
C LEU A 179 -14.87 -1.80 2.45
N LEU A 180 -15.38 -0.57 2.60
CA LEU A 180 -15.30 0.26 3.79
C LEU A 180 -13.87 0.58 4.24
N GLN A 181 -13.06 1.01 3.29
CA GLN A 181 -11.61 0.99 3.39
C GLN A 181 -11.11 2.20 4.15
N GLY A 182 -11.72 3.35 3.90
CA GLY A 182 -11.50 4.52 4.74
C GLY A 182 -12.05 4.28 6.15
N ALA A 183 -13.26 3.73 6.27
CA ALA A 183 -13.90 3.48 7.56
C ALA A 183 -13.17 2.46 8.44
N ARG A 184 -12.52 1.45 7.84
CA ARG A 184 -11.86 0.35 8.57
C ARG A 184 -10.36 0.54 8.74
N LEU A 185 -9.66 0.97 7.69
CA LEU A 185 -8.20 0.97 7.64
C LEU A 185 -7.64 2.37 7.86
N THR A 186 -8.15 3.36 7.12
CA THR A 186 -7.67 4.74 7.25
C THR A 186 -7.95 5.33 8.62
N THR A 187 -9.18 5.19 9.14
CA THR A 187 -9.53 5.63 10.50
C THR A 187 -8.70 4.90 11.57
N TRP A 188 -8.38 3.62 11.36
CA TRP A 188 -7.53 2.84 12.27
C TRP A 188 -6.09 3.38 12.29
N GLU A 189 -5.51 3.66 11.12
CA GLU A 189 -4.17 4.27 11.03
C GLU A 189 -4.14 5.69 11.60
N LEU A 190 -5.16 6.51 11.32
CA LEU A 190 -5.31 7.86 11.87
C LEU A 190 -5.43 7.83 13.40
N LYS A 191 -6.20 6.88 13.95
CA LYS A 191 -6.33 6.68 15.40
C LYS A 191 -5.00 6.26 16.02
N LYS A 192 -4.27 5.32 15.43
CA LYS A 192 -2.94 4.88 15.89
C LYS A 192 -1.91 6.00 15.88
N THR A 193 -2.03 6.94 14.96
CA THR A 193 -1.09 8.08 14.81
C THR A 193 -1.55 9.35 15.54
N GLY A 194 -2.70 9.33 16.22
CA GLY A 194 -3.21 10.48 16.97
C GLY A 194 -3.59 11.68 16.09
N ILE A 195 -3.95 11.44 14.81
CA ILE A 195 -4.39 12.48 13.89
C ILE A 195 -5.90 12.68 14.05
N PRO A 196 -6.41 13.88 14.38
CA PRO A 196 -7.84 14.12 14.51
C PRO A 196 -8.56 13.87 13.18
N PHE A 197 -9.66 13.11 13.21
CA PHE A 197 -10.42 12.80 12.01
C PHE A 197 -11.93 12.71 12.24
N THR A 198 -12.68 12.89 11.16
CA THR A 198 -14.11 12.62 11.06
C THR A 198 -14.34 11.62 9.93
N LEU A 199 -15.05 10.53 10.22
CA LEU A 199 -15.53 9.59 9.22
C LEU A 199 -16.82 10.13 8.59
N ILE A 200 -16.90 10.14 7.27
CA ILE A 200 -18.09 10.55 6.51
C ILE A 200 -18.48 9.47 5.50
N THR A 201 -19.73 9.43 5.05
CA THR A 201 -20.11 8.58 3.92
C THR A 201 -19.57 9.16 2.61
N ASP A 202 -19.40 8.32 1.58
CA ASP A 202 -18.86 8.79 0.30
C ASP A 202 -19.73 9.90 -0.33
N SER A 203 -21.06 9.81 -0.16
CA SER A 203 -22.02 10.81 -0.65
C SER A 203 -21.98 12.16 0.09
N MET A 204 -21.36 12.25 1.26
CA MET A 204 -21.22 13.50 2.01
C MET A 204 -20.08 14.39 1.50
N ALA A 205 -19.15 13.85 0.69
CA ALA A 205 -17.94 14.56 0.28
C ALA A 205 -18.24 15.94 -0.35
N ALA A 206 -19.20 16.00 -1.29
CA ALA A 206 -19.60 17.24 -1.94
C ALA A 206 -20.20 18.25 -0.96
N ARG A 207 -21.06 17.79 -0.03
CA ARG A 207 -21.69 18.66 0.97
C ARG A 207 -20.66 19.26 1.91
N VAL A 208 -19.71 18.46 2.39
CA VAL A 208 -18.66 18.95 3.31
C VAL A 208 -17.73 19.93 2.61
N TRP A 209 -17.39 19.68 1.33
CA TRP A 209 -16.59 20.61 0.55
C TRP A 209 -17.27 21.98 0.40
N LEU A 210 -18.57 22.01 0.05
CA LEU A 210 -19.36 23.24 -0.01
C LEU A 210 -19.39 24.00 1.32
N MET A 211 -19.57 23.31 2.45
CA MET A 211 -19.62 23.95 3.78
C MET A 211 -18.26 24.58 4.17
N SER A 212 -17.14 23.98 3.74
CA SER A 212 -15.80 24.53 3.99
C SER A 212 -15.54 25.84 3.25
N LEU A 213 -16.08 25.98 2.02
CA LEU A 213 -16.04 27.23 1.25
C LEU A 213 -16.95 28.30 1.87
N SER A 214 -18.15 27.92 2.34
CA SER A 214 -19.07 28.87 2.99
C SER A 214 -18.53 29.44 4.30
N LEU A 215 -17.79 28.64 5.08
CA LEU A 215 -17.09 29.11 6.27
C LEU A 215 -15.96 30.09 5.93
N SER A 216 -15.25 29.90 4.79
CA SER A 216 -14.21 30.83 4.33
C SER A 216 -14.78 32.14 3.77
N MET A 217 -15.98 32.11 3.19
CA MET A 217 -16.65 33.32 2.69
C MET A 217 -17.19 34.19 3.82
N ASN A 218 -17.71 33.59 4.90
CA ASN A 218 -18.24 34.35 6.03
C ASN A 218 -17.16 34.99 6.92
N SER A 219 -15.91 34.51 6.89
CA SER A 219 -14.79 35.13 7.62
C SER A 219 -14.16 36.33 6.90
N ALA A 220 -14.64 36.70 5.72
CA ALA A 220 -14.10 37.82 4.93
C ALA A 220 -14.95 39.11 5.00
N LEU A 221 -15.95 39.18 5.89
CA LEU A 221 -16.89 40.31 5.97
C LEU A 221 -16.79 41.19 7.24
N ASP A 222 -15.83 40.93 8.14
CA ASP A 222 -15.62 41.76 9.35
C ASP A 222 -14.35 42.62 9.27
N LEU A 223 -14.27 43.49 8.24
CA LEU A 223 -13.35 44.63 8.20
C LEU A 223 -14.05 45.83 7.56
N ASP A 224 -14.80 46.57 8.38
CA ASP A 224 -14.86 48.04 8.44
C ASP A 224 -16.14 48.50 9.17
N SER A 225 -15.99 48.83 10.46
CA SER A 225 -16.78 49.85 11.15
C SER A 225 -16.00 50.39 12.34
#